data_AF-A0A523T2L9-F1
#
_entry.id   AF-A0A523T2L9-F1
#
_cell.length_a   1.000
_cell.length_b   1.000
_cell.length_c   1.000
_cell.angle_alpha   90.00
_cell.angle_beta   90.00
_cell.angle_gamma   90.00
#
_symmetry.space_group_name_H-M   'P 1'
#
loop_
_entity.id
_entity.type
_entity.pdbx_description
1 polymer ?
#
loop_
_entity_poly.entity_id
_entity_poly.type
_entity_poly.pdbx_seq_one_letter_code
_entity_poly.pdbx_strand_id
1 'polypeptide(L)'
;MKQWNRKTKGLKNMRVFTTNWSIYKTQFSPKIEAENKTGIFEELLLEAIDEGLSVLGESAKQAIYCHLEKTYKMNRQDIPYRIEEFIDAIEKIFGAGAKIIEILIMKCLYKKVGYNFKNYPRSKDLTFTEYIAAARLAKKILKKHQSITAKPKPQAE
;
A
#
# COMPACT_ATOMS: atom_id res chain seq x y z
N MET A 1 5.52 -7.24 -72.64
CA MET A 1 4.15 -6.78 -73.01
C MET A 1 3.23 -7.18 -71.85
N LYS A 2 2.39 -6.37 -71.19
CA LYS A 2 1.71 -5.12 -71.53
C LYS A 2 1.65 -4.22 -70.29
N GLN A 3 1.62 -2.92 -70.53
CA GLN A 3 1.51 -1.85 -69.53
C GLN A 3 0.07 -1.70 -68.99
N TRP A 4 -0.01 -1.30 -67.72
CA TRP A 4 -0.82 -0.20 -67.14
C TRP A 4 -2.30 -0.04 -67.53
N ASN A 5 -3.22 0.10 -66.55
CA ASN A 5 -3.74 1.44 -66.16
C ASN A 5 -4.68 1.39 -64.94
N ARG A 6 -4.74 2.55 -64.26
CA ARG A 6 -5.53 2.97 -63.09
C ARG A 6 -7.02 3.14 -63.40
N LYS A 7 -7.89 2.91 -62.42
CA LYS A 7 -8.76 3.98 -61.85
C LYS A 7 -9.60 3.50 -60.65
N THR A 8 -9.64 4.40 -59.69
CA THR A 8 -10.44 4.50 -58.46
C THR A 8 -11.95 4.42 -58.68
N LYS A 9 -12.68 3.83 -57.71
CA LYS A 9 -13.80 4.47 -56.98
C LYS A 9 -14.47 3.51 -55.98
N GLY A 10 -14.30 3.84 -54.70
CA GLY A 10 -15.27 3.68 -53.60
C GLY A 10 -16.00 2.34 -53.41
N LEU A 11 -15.41 1.45 -52.59
CA LEU A 11 -16.19 0.55 -51.73
C LEU A 11 -16.12 1.08 -50.30
N LYS A 12 -17.26 1.56 -49.79
CA LYS A 12 -17.45 1.80 -48.36
C LYS A 12 -17.78 0.47 -47.68
N ASN A 13 -17.30 0.35 -46.44
CA ASN A 13 -17.62 -0.65 -45.41
C ASN A 13 -16.89 -2.00 -45.51
N MET A 14 -15.85 -2.21 -44.69
CA MET A 14 -15.96 -2.99 -43.45
C MET A 14 -14.67 -2.91 -42.62
N ARG A 15 -14.88 -2.96 -41.30
CA ARG A 15 -13.97 -3.01 -40.16
C ARG A 15 -12.75 -3.94 -40.34
N VAL A 16 -11.61 -3.55 -39.74
CA VAL A 16 -10.66 -4.35 -38.92
C VAL A 16 -9.17 -4.21 -39.29
N PHE A 17 -8.46 -3.57 -38.34
CA PHE A 17 -7.08 -3.82 -37.85
C PHE A 17 -5.92 -3.76 -38.88
N THR A 18 -4.75 -3.23 -38.55
CA THR A 18 -3.76 -4.03 -37.81
C THR A 18 -2.52 -3.19 -37.44
N THR A 19 -2.20 -3.26 -36.15
CA THR A 19 -0.85 -3.34 -35.55
C THR A 19 0.22 -2.35 -36.02
N ASN A 20 0.40 -1.31 -35.21
CA ASN A 20 1.70 -1.19 -34.56
C ASN A 20 1.57 -0.90 -33.06
N TRP A 21 0.76 -1.72 -32.39
CA TRP A 21 0.63 -1.77 -30.93
C TRP A 21 1.82 -2.52 -30.28
N SER A 22 2.59 -3.27 -31.08
CA SER A 22 3.66 -4.15 -30.62
C SER A 22 4.92 -3.44 -30.13
N ILE A 23 5.08 -2.14 -30.41
CA ILE A 23 6.25 -1.37 -29.96
C ILE A 23 6.05 -0.82 -28.54
N TYR A 24 4.81 -0.63 -28.09
CA TYR A 24 4.53 -0.05 -26.76
C TYR A 24 4.24 -1.11 -25.69
N LYS A 25 4.13 -2.39 -26.07
CA LYS A 25 3.67 -3.48 -25.19
C LYS A 25 4.80 -4.21 -24.44
N THR A 26 6.06 -3.82 -24.60
CA THR A 26 7.20 -4.62 -24.10
C THR A 26 7.84 -4.09 -22.82
N GLN A 27 7.36 -3.00 -22.22
CA GLN A 27 7.84 -2.59 -20.90
C GLN A 27 6.76 -2.20 -19.89
N PHE A 28 5.49 -2.08 -20.30
CA PHE A 28 4.45 -1.67 -19.35
C PHE A 28 3.18 -2.52 -19.45
N SER A 29 2.88 -3.09 -18.28
CA SER A 29 1.68 -3.84 -17.85
C SER A 29 1.81 -5.36 -17.95
N PRO A 30 1.35 -6.15 -16.94
CA PRO A 30 0.10 -5.86 -16.24
C PRO A 30 -0.02 -6.29 -14.75
N LYS A 31 -0.75 -5.49 -13.95
CA LYS A 31 -1.95 -5.88 -13.20
C LYS A 31 -2.29 -4.80 -12.17
N ILE A 32 -3.05 -3.80 -12.59
CA ILE A 32 -3.96 -3.10 -11.68
C ILE A 32 -5.35 -3.64 -12.02
N GLU A 33 -5.54 -4.92 -11.75
CA GLU A 33 -6.85 -5.59 -11.73
C GLU A 33 -6.84 -6.56 -10.55
N ALA A 34 -6.77 -5.97 -9.36
CA ALA A 34 -7.32 -6.53 -8.15
C ALA A 34 -7.74 -5.31 -7.34
N GLU A 35 -9.04 -5.15 -7.14
CA GLU A 35 -9.58 -4.20 -6.19
C GLU A 35 -8.78 -4.33 -4.89
N ASN A 36 -7.91 -3.35 -4.62
CA ASN A 36 -7.08 -3.32 -3.44
C ASN A 36 -8.03 -3.06 -2.29
N LYS A 37 -8.61 -4.14 -1.76
CA LYS A 37 -9.32 -4.11 -0.48
C LYS A 37 -8.24 -4.02 0.59
N THR A 38 -7.57 -2.87 0.63
CA THR A 38 -6.63 -2.48 1.67
C THR A 38 -7.38 -2.72 2.97
N GLY A 39 -6.87 -3.63 3.79
CA GLY A 39 -7.58 -3.95 5.01
C GLY A 39 -7.63 -2.70 5.89
N ILE A 40 -8.69 -2.59 6.70
CA ILE A 40 -8.85 -1.48 7.66
C ILE A 40 -7.57 -1.25 8.49
N PHE A 41 -6.79 -2.30 8.78
CA PHE A 41 -5.52 -2.15 9.49
C PHE A 41 -4.44 -1.49 8.64
N GLU A 42 -4.30 -1.91 7.38
CA GLU A 42 -3.34 -1.36 6.42
C GLU A 42 -3.61 0.13 6.18
N GLU A 43 -4.88 0.54 6.09
CA GLU A 43 -5.25 1.96 6.01
C GLU A 43 -4.80 2.75 7.24
N LEU A 44 -5.10 2.25 8.44
CA LEU A 44 -4.67 2.89 9.70
C LEU A 44 -3.15 2.95 9.83
N LEU A 45 -2.44 1.94 9.34
CA LEU A 45 -0.97 1.92 9.31
C LEU A 45 -0.42 2.98 8.36
N LEU A 46 -0.99 3.11 7.17
CA LEU A 46 -0.59 4.14 6.22
C LEU A 46 -0.84 5.55 6.76
N GLU A 47 -1.97 5.79 7.39
CA GLU A 47 -2.24 7.07 8.05
C GLU A 47 -1.27 7.33 9.21
N ALA A 48 -0.92 6.30 9.99
CA ALA A 48 0.07 6.45 11.07
C ALA A 48 1.47 6.79 10.54
N ILE A 49 1.85 6.22 9.40
CA ILE A 49 3.10 6.54 8.71
C ILE A 49 3.07 7.99 8.22
N ASP A 50 2.00 8.42 7.56
CA ASP A 50 1.85 9.80 7.11
C ASP A 50 1.98 10.80 8.26
N GLU A 51 1.24 10.57 9.34
CA GLU A 51 1.28 11.44 10.53
C GLU A 51 2.67 11.43 11.20
N GLY A 52 3.30 10.27 11.31
CA GLY A 52 4.63 10.12 11.90
C GLY A 52 5.71 10.87 11.11
N LEU A 53 5.64 10.81 9.77
CA LEU A 53 6.56 11.52 8.89
C LEU A 53 6.26 13.03 8.82
N SER A 54 4.98 13.43 8.89
CA SER A 54 4.56 14.84 8.91
C SER A 54 5.11 15.62 10.10
N VAL A 55 5.56 14.98 11.18
CA VAL A 55 6.24 15.65 12.30
C VAL A 55 7.51 16.37 11.85
N LEU A 56 8.16 15.89 10.78
CA LEU A 56 9.32 16.54 10.18
C LEU A 56 8.94 17.68 9.21
N GLY A 57 7.65 17.83 8.90
CA GLY A 57 7.10 18.75 7.90
C GLY A 57 6.62 18.04 6.63
N GLU A 58 5.61 18.62 5.98
CA GLU A 58 4.97 18.04 4.78
C GLU A 58 5.94 17.84 3.62
N SER A 59 6.85 18.80 3.38
CA SER A 59 7.88 18.68 2.35
C SER A 59 8.85 17.54 2.62
N ALA A 60 9.22 17.31 3.89
CA ALA A 60 10.09 16.20 4.28
C ALA A 60 9.39 14.86 4.05
N LYS A 61 8.12 14.72 4.45
CA LYS A 61 7.31 13.53 4.15
C LYS A 61 7.26 13.24 2.65
N GLN A 62 6.99 14.25 1.82
CA GLN A 62 6.97 14.09 0.36
C GLN A 62 8.33 13.68 -0.19
N ALA A 63 9.42 14.25 0.32
CA ALA A 63 10.78 13.89 -0.10
C ALA A 63 11.11 12.42 0.23
N ILE A 64 10.69 11.94 1.40
CA ILE A 64 10.85 10.54 1.81
C ILE A 64 10.09 9.62 0.87
N TYR A 65 8.81 9.91 0.58
CA TYR A 65 8.05 9.10 -0.38
C TYR A 65 8.68 9.11 -1.78
N CYS A 66 9.12 10.27 -2.26
CA CYS A 66 9.83 10.40 -3.53
C CYS A 66 11.11 9.55 -3.56
N HIS A 67 11.84 9.47 -2.45
CA HIS A 67 13.02 8.61 -2.33
C HIS A 67 12.66 7.11 -2.36
N LEU A 68 11.62 6.70 -1.63
CA LEU A 68 11.12 5.31 -1.63
C LEU A 68 10.69 4.86 -3.04
N GLU A 69 9.95 5.71 -3.75
CA GLU A 69 9.50 5.42 -5.11
C GLU A 69 10.68 5.27 -6.08
N LYS A 70 11.67 6.17 -6.00
CA LYS A 70 12.80 6.20 -6.93
C LYS A 70 13.79 5.06 -6.68
N THR A 71 14.19 4.88 -5.42
CA THR A 71 15.28 3.97 -5.01
C THR A 71 14.77 2.55 -4.77
N TYR A 72 13.62 2.40 -4.11
CA TYR A 72 13.09 1.10 -3.66
C TYR A 72 11.94 0.57 -4.52
N LYS A 73 11.47 1.37 -5.50
CA LYS A 73 10.26 1.08 -6.29
C LYS A 73 9.09 0.75 -5.36
N MET A 74 8.96 1.54 -4.29
CA MET A 74 7.97 1.35 -3.25
C MET A 74 7.12 2.61 -3.17
N ASN A 75 5.85 2.49 -3.55
CA ASN A 75 4.89 3.56 -3.40
C ASN A 75 4.28 3.49 -1.99
N ARG A 76 3.61 4.56 -1.55
CA ARG A 76 2.96 4.61 -0.23
C ARG A 76 2.13 3.36 0.08
N GLN A 77 1.33 2.88 -0.87
CA GLN A 77 0.43 1.73 -0.69
C GLN A 77 1.15 0.38 -0.50
N ASP A 78 2.42 0.29 -0.89
CA ASP A 78 3.20 -0.96 -0.78
C ASP A 78 3.79 -1.15 0.62
N ILE A 79 3.95 -0.06 1.38
CA ILE A 79 4.64 -0.04 2.68
C ILE A 79 4.05 -1.06 3.67
N PRO A 80 2.72 -1.22 3.85
CA PRO A 80 2.13 -2.18 4.79
C PRO A 80 2.52 -3.64 4.53
N TYR A 81 2.98 -3.93 3.31
CA TYR A 81 3.36 -5.26 2.84
C TYR A 81 4.88 -5.44 2.72
N ARG A 82 5.66 -4.35 2.73
CA ARG A 82 7.12 -4.33 2.58
C ARG A 82 7.78 -3.54 3.73
N ILE A 83 7.40 -3.85 4.96
CA ILE A 83 7.82 -3.11 6.16
C ILE A 83 9.32 -3.16 6.40
N GLU A 84 9.98 -4.30 6.16
CA GLU A 84 11.43 -4.44 6.36
C GLU A 84 12.21 -3.52 5.42
N GLU A 85 11.82 -3.47 4.14
CA GLU A 85 12.43 -2.57 3.16
C GLU A 85 12.15 -1.10 3.48
N PHE A 86 10.98 -0.79 4.05
CA PHE A 86 10.69 0.56 4.54
C PHE A 86 11.60 0.94 5.73
N ILE A 87 11.80 0.05 6.70
CA ILE A 87 12.72 0.29 7.83
C ILE A 87 14.14 0.54 7.31
N ASP A 88 14.64 -0.32 6.43
CA ASP A 88 15.97 -0.17 5.81
C ASP A 88 16.11 1.18 5.08
N ALA A 89 15.08 1.60 4.35
CA ALA A 89 15.09 2.90 3.68
C ALA A 89 15.15 4.08 4.65
N ILE A 90 14.36 4.04 5.73
CA ILE A 90 14.37 5.08 6.76
C ILE A 90 15.73 5.10 7.49
N GLU A 91 16.30 3.94 7.79
CA GLU A 91 17.65 3.82 8.37
C GLU A 91 18.74 4.37 7.44
N LYS A 92 18.67 4.13 6.13
CA LYS A 92 19.63 4.72 5.19
C LYS A 92 19.51 6.25 5.06
N ILE A 93 18.30 6.80 5.22
CA ILE A 93 18.08 8.26 5.15
C ILE A 93 18.52 8.95 6.45
N PHE A 94 18.16 8.39 7.61
CA PHE A 94 18.28 9.06 8.91
C PHE A 94 19.35 8.47 9.84
N GLY A 95 19.96 7.33 9.47
CA GLY A 95 20.88 6.59 10.32
C GLY A 95 20.24 6.26 11.67
N ALA A 96 20.96 6.54 12.75
CA ALA A 96 20.47 6.34 14.12
C ALA A 96 19.16 7.09 14.44
N GLY A 97 18.84 8.15 13.69
CA GLY A 97 17.59 8.91 13.83
C GLY A 97 16.34 8.13 13.41
N ALA A 98 16.49 7.05 12.63
CA ALA A 98 15.38 6.20 12.18
C ALA A 98 14.53 5.66 13.34
N LYS A 99 15.17 5.30 14.46
CA LYS A 99 14.46 4.83 15.67
C LYS A 99 13.45 5.85 16.19
N ILE A 100 13.74 7.14 16.08
CA ILE A 100 12.80 8.19 16.52
C ILE A 100 11.57 8.19 15.60
N ILE A 101 11.77 8.03 14.29
CA ILE A 101 10.71 7.96 13.29
C ILE A 101 9.83 6.73 13.52
N GLU A 102 10.43 5.56 13.73
CA GLU A 102 9.70 4.34 14.06
C GLU A 102 8.83 4.52 15.31
N ILE A 103 9.38 5.08 16.39
CA ILE A 103 8.64 5.36 17.63
C ILE A 103 7.46 6.32 17.39
N LEU A 104 7.64 7.35 16.56
CA LEU A 104 6.55 8.28 16.22
C LEU A 104 5.41 7.56 15.49
N ILE A 105 5.75 6.74 14.49
CA ILE A 105 4.76 5.96 13.74
C ILE A 105 4.04 4.97 14.64
N MET A 106 4.77 4.25 15.52
CA MET A 106 4.18 3.34 16.50
C MET A 106 3.15 4.05 17.40
N LYS A 107 3.47 5.25 17.88
CA LYS A 107 2.59 6.07 18.71
C LYS A 107 1.34 6.51 17.94
N CYS A 108 1.47 6.92 16.69
CA CYS A 108 0.31 7.27 15.84
C CYS A 108 -0.57 6.03 15.60
N LEU A 109 0.03 4.88 15.29
CA LEU A 109 -0.70 3.64 15.08
C LEU A 109 -1.43 3.18 16.33
N TYR A 110 -0.81 3.32 17.52
CA TYR A 110 -1.44 3.00 18.79
C TYR A 110 -2.76 3.75 18.98
N LYS A 111 -2.74 5.07 18.76
CA LYS A 111 -3.91 5.93 18.87
C LYS A 111 -5.01 5.53 17.90
N LYS A 112 -4.64 5.14 16.67
CA LYS A 112 -5.57 4.75 15.59
C LYS A 112 -6.19 3.37 15.80
N VAL A 113 -5.42 2.40 16.25
CA VAL A 113 -5.92 1.03 16.51
C VAL A 113 -6.79 1.00 17.78
N GLY A 114 -6.54 1.93 18.71
CA GLY A 114 -7.30 2.17 19.93
C GLY A 114 -6.65 1.57 21.18
N TYR A 115 -6.95 2.15 22.36
CA TYR A 115 -6.39 1.80 23.68
C TYR A 115 -6.68 0.36 24.17
N ASN A 116 -7.44 -0.44 23.42
CA ASN A 116 -7.69 -1.85 23.76
C ASN A 116 -6.48 -2.76 23.52
N PHE A 117 -5.38 -2.20 23.00
CA PHE A 117 -4.07 -2.85 22.99
C PHE A 117 -3.49 -2.86 24.43
N LYS A 118 -4.08 -3.70 25.30
CA LYS A 118 -3.70 -3.83 26.72
C LYS A 118 -2.31 -4.41 26.94
N ASN A 119 -1.74 -5.06 25.93
CA ASN A 119 -0.44 -5.69 25.99
C ASN A 119 0.57 -4.93 25.12
N TYR A 120 0.91 -3.71 25.54
CA TYR A 120 2.16 -3.10 25.10
C TYR A 120 3.29 -3.85 25.82
N PRO A 121 4.15 -4.61 25.12
CA PRO A 121 5.36 -5.11 25.75
C PRO A 121 6.19 -3.89 26.13
N ARG A 122 6.28 -3.63 27.44
CA ARG A 122 7.01 -2.50 28.04
C ARG A 122 8.53 -2.68 27.91
N SER A 123 9.00 -3.65 27.12
CA SER A 123 10.41 -3.95 26.91
C SER A 123 11.05 -2.88 26.05
N LYS A 124 12.31 -2.57 26.35
CA LYS A 124 13.12 -1.56 25.65
C LYS A 124 13.55 -1.99 24.24
N ASP A 125 13.22 -3.22 23.83
CA ASP A 125 13.77 -3.88 22.64
C ASP A 125 12.72 -4.24 21.58
N LEU A 126 11.47 -3.76 21.72
CA LEU A 126 10.44 -4.06 20.72
C LEU A 126 10.77 -3.38 19.39
N THR A 127 11.01 -4.18 18.36
CA THR A 127 11.28 -3.68 17.01
C THR A 127 10.00 -3.17 16.34
N PHE A 128 10.17 -2.32 15.33
CA PHE A 128 9.06 -1.82 14.50
C PHE A 128 8.23 -2.94 13.87
N THR A 129 8.89 -3.97 13.34
CA THR A 129 8.23 -5.12 12.73
C THR A 129 7.41 -5.92 13.74
N GLU A 130 7.97 -6.21 14.92
CA GLU A 130 7.26 -6.92 15.99
C GLU A 130 6.03 -6.15 16.46
N TYR A 131 6.16 -4.83 16.61
CA TYR A 131 5.05 -3.97 16.99
C TYR A 131 3.89 -4.02 15.97
N ILE A 132 4.20 -3.89 14.68
CA ILE A 132 3.18 -3.94 13.61
C ILE A 132 2.52 -5.32 13.57
N ALA A 133 3.30 -6.40 13.72
CA ALA A 133 2.77 -7.76 13.75
C ALA A 133 1.80 -7.95 14.92
N ALA A 134 2.17 -7.50 16.12
CA ALA A 134 1.32 -7.56 17.31
C ALA A 134 0.02 -6.75 17.13
N ALA A 135 0.12 -5.52 16.61
CA ALA A 135 -1.03 -4.65 16.36
C ALA A 135 -1.98 -5.26 15.32
N ARG A 136 -1.44 -5.86 14.25
CA ARG A 136 -2.21 -6.54 13.20
C ARG A 136 -2.95 -7.75 13.75
N LEU A 137 -2.33 -8.56 14.59
CA LEU A 137 -2.96 -9.70 15.26
C LEU A 137 -4.08 -9.26 16.20
N ALA A 138 -3.83 -8.26 17.04
CA ALA A 138 -4.84 -7.73 17.96
C ALA A 138 -6.10 -7.25 17.22
N LYS A 139 -5.94 -6.54 16.10
CA LYS A 139 -7.07 -6.07 15.28
C LYS A 139 -7.86 -7.23 14.65
N LYS A 140 -7.19 -8.30 14.23
CA LYS A 140 -7.85 -9.52 13.71
C LYS A 140 -8.68 -10.22 14.79
N ILE A 141 -8.16 -10.33 16.02
CA ILE A 141 -8.87 -10.94 17.16
C ILE A 141 -10.14 -10.13 17.47
N LEU A 142 -10.06 -8.80 17.53
CA LEU A 142 -11.22 -7.95 17.80
C LEU A 142 -12.33 -8.11 16.75
N LYS A 143 -11.98 -8.20 15.46
CA LYS A 143 -12.97 -8.47 14.40
C LYS A 143 -13.68 -9.82 14.60
N LYS A 144 -12.94 -10.85 15.03
CA LYS A 144 -13.51 -12.20 15.28
C LYS A 144 -14.45 -12.22 16.48
N HIS A 145 -14.15 -11.46 17.55
CA HIS A 145 -15.06 -11.36 18.69
C HIS A 145 -16.36 -10.65 18.35
N GLN A 146 -16.31 -9.58 17.53
CA GLN A 146 -17.51 -8.83 17.11
C GLN A 146 -18.44 -9.65 16.20
N SER A 147 -17.90 -10.57 15.38
CA SER A 147 -18.72 -11.46 14.54
C SER A 147 -19.34 -12.63 15.30
N ILE A 148 -18.76 -13.06 16.43
CA ILE A 148 -19.31 -14.12 17.28
C ILE A 148 -20.45 -13.58 18.17
N THR A 149 -20.37 -12.34 18.64
CA THR A 149 -21.41 -11.72 19.50
C THR A 149 -22.63 -11.19 18.73
N ALA A 150 -22.61 -11.21 17.40
CA ALA A 150 -23.67 -10.67 16.54
C ALA A 150 -24.65 -11.73 15.98
N LYS A 151 -24.57 -13.01 16.41
CA LYS A 151 -25.60 -13.99 16.05
C LYS A 151 -26.91 -13.69 16.81
N PRO A 152 -28.06 -13.60 16.11
CA PRO A 152 -29.32 -13.27 16.76
C PRO A 152 -29.74 -14.36 17.74
N LYS A 153 -30.26 -13.95 18.91
CA LYS A 153 -30.96 -14.84 19.85
C LYS A 153 -32.00 -15.67 19.08
N PRO A 154 -32.19 -16.96 19.39
CA PRO A 154 -33.35 -17.68 18.90
C PRO A 154 -34.59 -16.91 19.36
N GLN A 155 -35.44 -16.53 18.41
CA GLN A 155 -36.80 -16.11 18.73
C GLN A 155 -37.50 -17.36 19.28
N ALA A 156 -37.66 -17.39 20.60
CA ALA A 156 -38.59 -18.28 21.25
C ALA A 156 -39.89 -17.49 21.37
N GLU A 157 -40.86 -17.81 20.52
CA GLU A 157 -42.31 -17.85 20.82
C GLU A 157 -43.07 -18.41 19.61
#